data_AF-A0A2T0Q475-F1
#
_entry.id   AF-A0A2T0Q475-F1
#
_cell.length_a   1.000
_cell.length_b   1.000
_cell.length_c   1.000
_cell.angle_alpha   90.00
_cell.angle_beta   90.00
_cell.angle_gamma   90.00
#
_symmetry.space_group_name_H-M   'P 1'
#
loop_
_entity.id
_entity.type
_entity.pdbx_description
1 polymer ?
#
loop_
_entity_poly.entity_id
_entity_poly.type
_entity_poly.pdbx_seq_one_letter_code
_entity_poly.pdbx_strand_id
1 'polypeptide(L)'
;MAGVLALVVVLAGAAVWLLREPAAPGSIAGAGLTIALGEDGGIALASGAADAPVVELWVDYACPHCRMFHQESGEGLAQMAADGDAQVVVRPVSVFAGAGEPDAGNSLRAGSAALCAAEYGSAAAWTAYNDRLFTEQPMQGDPGFEADRLVAWGQEAGIDDPAFAGCVSEGRYTDELAVYTQEAITRWGSFGTPTVAVEGEQVSGSGGALPTLEQIREAAGGTPV
;
A
#
# COMPACT_ATOMS: atom_id res chain seq x y z
N MET A 1 19.75 46.38 -19.14
CA MET A 1 19.04 45.89 -17.94
C MET A 1 18.43 44.49 -18.11
N ALA A 2 18.58 43.80 -19.26
CA ALA A 2 18.06 42.44 -19.46
C ALA A 2 19.01 41.32 -18.98
N GLY A 3 20.34 41.56 -19.01
CA GLY A 3 21.34 40.55 -18.61
C GLY A 3 21.38 40.24 -17.11
N VAL A 4 20.94 41.17 -16.26
CA VAL A 4 20.90 40.97 -14.80
C VAL A 4 19.73 40.06 -14.41
N LEU A 5 18.57 40.20 -15.06
CA LEU A 5 17.39 39.38 -14.80
C LEU A 5 17.60 37.92 -15.23
N ALA A 6 18.21 37.68 -16.39
CA ALA A 6 18.50 36.32 -16.85
C ALA A 6 19.50 35.59 -15.92
N LEU A 7 20.52 36.30 -15.43
CA LEU A 7 21.49 35.74 -14.49
C LEU A 7 20.84 35.40 -13.14
N VAL A 8 19.95 36.27 -12.64
CA VAL A 8 19.23 36.03 -11.37
C VAL A 8 18.28 34.84 -11.47
N VAL A 9 17.58 34.66 -12.61
CA VAL A 9 16.68 33.51 -12.82
C VAL A 9 17.46 32.19 -12.92
N VAL A 10 18.61 32.19 -13.61
CA VAL A 10 19.46 30.98 -13.71
C VAL A 10 20.08 30.63 -12.37
N LEU A 11 20.55 31.63 -11.61
CA LEU A 11 21.11 31.40 -10.27
C LEU A 11 20.03 30.98 -9.27
N ALA A 12 18.81 31.52 -9.36
CA ALA A 12 17.68 31.09 -8.54
C ALA A 12 17.24 29.66 -8.90
N GLY A 13 17.16 29.31 -10.19
CA GLY A 13 16.84 27.95 -10.64
C GLY A 13 17.91 26.92 -10.26
N ALA A 14 19.19 27.28 -10.40
CA ALA A 14 20.30 26.43 -9.97
C ALA A 14 20.36 26.30 -8.44
N ALA A 15 20.07 27.37 -7.69
CA ALA A 15 19.97 27.31 -6.24
C ALA A 15 18.80 26.44 -5.78
N VAL A 16 17.63 26.52 -6.42
CA VAL A 16 16.48 25.63 -6.12
C VAL A 16 16.79 24.16 -6.47
N TRP A 17 17.57 23.90 -7.52
CA TRP A 17 18.00 22.55 -7.87
C TRP A 17 19.07 21.99 -6.92
N LEU A 18 19.96 22.85 -6.40
CA LEU A 18 21.02 22.49 -5.45
C LEU A 18 20.57 22.47 -3.98
N LEU A 19 19.45 23.13 -3.64
CA LEU A 19 18.83 23.14 -2.31
C LEU A 19 17.74 22.06 -2.15
N ARG A 20 17.57 21.20 -3.15
CA ARG A 20 16.72 20.01 -3.03
C ARG A 20 17.44 19.03 -2.11
N GLU A 21 17.04 19.00 -0.84
CA GLU A 21 17.51 18.00 0.10
C GLU A 21 17.17 16.60 -0.47
N PRO A 22 18.11 15.64 -0.48
CA PRO A 22 17.72 14.25 -0.71
C PRO A 22 16.66 13.89 0.33
N ALA A 23 15.56 13.30 -0.11
CA ALA A 23 14.51 12.83 0.78
C ALA A 23 15.16 11.99 1.90
N ALA A 24 14.78 12.26 3.16
CA ALA A 24 15.21 11.44 4.27
C ALA A 24 14.82 9.98 3.99
N PRO A 25 15.63 8.98 4.38
CA PRO A 25 15.18 7.59 4.34
C PRO A 25 13.86 7.48 5.13
N GLY A 26 12.80 6.98 4.48
CA GLY A 26 11.43 6.97 5.00
C GLY A 26 10.51 8.12 4.53
N SER A 27 11.00 9.08 3.73
CA SER A 27 10.17 10.12 3.11
C SER A 27 9.70 9.69 1.71
N ILE A 28 8.55 9.00 1.67
CA ILE A 28 7.71 8.82 0.48
C ILE A 28 7.05 10.15 0.06
N ALA A 29 7.89 11.12 -0.27
CA ALA A 29 7.49 12.39 -0.87
C ALA A 29 7.99 12.44 -2.32
N GLY A 30 7.62 11.44 -3.10
CA GLY A 30 7.71 11.52 -4.56
C GLY A 30 6.78 12.63 -5.02
N ALA A 31 7.32 13.66 -5.68
CA ALA A 31 6.50 14.72 -6.25
C ALA A 31 5.54 14.12 -7.28
N GLY A 32 4.26 13.98 -6.92
CA GLY A 32 3.22 13.43 -7.80
C GLY A 32 2.83 11.98 -7.54
N LEU A 33 3.21 11.37 -6.41
CA LEU A 33 2.60 10.09 -5.99
C LEU A 33 1.10 10.31 -5.74
N THR A 34 0.28 9.50 -6.41
CA THR A 34 -1.18 9.51 -6.29
C THR A 34 -1.67 8.19 -5.72
N ILE A 35 -2.87 8.23 -5.14
CA ILE A 35 -3.60 7.06 -4.68
C ILE A 35 -4.96 7.03 -5.37
N ALA A 36 -5.40 5.83 -5.76
CA ALA A 36 -6.75 5.59 -6.25
C ALA A 36 -7.29 4.27 -5.71
N LEU A 37 -8.53 4.31 -5.22
CA LEU A 37 -9.29 3.11 -4.87
C LEU A 37 -10.13 2.67 -6.07
N GLY A 38 -9.85 1.47 -6.58
CA GLY A 38 -10.61 0.84 -7.65
C GLY A 38 -11.90 0.18 -7.14
N GLU A 39 -12.87 0.00 -8.03
CA GLU A 39 -14.14 -0.71 -7.73
C GLU A 39 -13.91 -2.18 -7.35
N ASP A 40 -12.78 -2.74 -7.78
CA ASP A 40 -12.32 -4.10 -7.50
C ASP A 40 -11.52 -4.22 -6.19
N GLY A 41 -11.55 -3.17 -5.34
CA GLY A 41 -10.83 -3.15 -4.06
C GLY A 41 -9.33 -2.94 -4.17
N GLY A 42 -8.79 -2.71 -5.37
CA GLY A 42 -7.39 -2.39 -5.57
C GLY A 42 -7.06 -0.96 -5.13
N ILE A 43 -6.07 -0.81 -4.26
CA ILE A 43 -5.53 0.48 -3.84
C ILE A 43 -4.24 0.73 -4.63
N ALA A 44 -4.36 1.52 -5.70
CA ALA A 44 -3.26 1.81 -6.61
C ALA A 44 -2.44 3.02 -6.13
N LEU A 45 -1.15 2.81 -5.90
CA LEU A 45 -0.12 3.83 -5.70
C LEU A 45 0.72 3.94 -6.97
N ALA A 46 0.75 5.14 -7.54
CA ALA A 46 1.54 5.39 -8.74
C ALA A 46 1.99 6.85 -8.83
N SER A 47 3.20 7.05 -9.32
CA SER A 47 3.70 8.34 -9.77
C SER A 47 4.07 8.24 -11.25
N GLY A 48 3.91 9.34 -11.99
CA GLY A 48 4.36 9.38 -13.38
C GLY A 48 3.48 8.61 -14.38
N ALA A 49 4.12 7.91 -15.32
CA ALA A 49 3.51 7.46 -16.59
C ALA A 49 2.59 6.24 -16.43
N ALA A 50 1.51 6.21 -17.22
CA ALA A 50 0.51 5.14 -17.23
C ALA A 50 1.03 3.77 -17.73
N ASP A 51 2.25 3.72 -18.27
CA ASP A 51 2.84 2.54 -18.91
C ASP A 51 3.77 1.74 -17.97
N ALA A 52 3.90 2.17 -16.70
CA ALA A 52 4.68 1.42 -15.71
C ALA A 52 4.00 0.07 -15.38
N PRO A 53 4.79 -0.99 -15.16
CA PRO A 53 4.28 -2.33 -14.87
C PRO A 53 3.42 -2.36 -13.60
N VAL A 54 2.36 -3.15 -13.61
CA VAL A 54 1.46 -3.30 -12.46
C VAL A 54 1.97 -4.40 -11.55
N VAL A 55 2.24 -4.05 -10.28
CA VAL A 55 2.61 -4.98 -9.21
C VAL A 55 1.45 -5.05 -8.22
N GLU A 56 0.72 -6.16 -8.22
CA GLU A 56 -0.38 -6.42 -7.30
C GLU A 56 0.13 -7.14 -6.05
N LEU A 57 -0.19 -6.62 -4.87
CA LEU A 57 0.12 -7.22 -3.57
C LEU A 57 -1.18 -7.57 -2.85
N TRP A 58 -1.50 -8.85 -2.77
CA TRP A 58 -2.69 -9.35 -2.09
C TRP A 58 -2.37 -9.66 -0.63
N VAL A 59 -3.03 -8.96 0.30
CA VAL A 59 -2.71 -9.01 1.74
C VAL A 59 -3.92 -9.18 2.61
N ASP A 60 -3.71 -9.88 3.72
CA ASP A 60 -4.61 -9.87 4.86
C ASP A 60 -3.86 -9.27 6.06
N TYR A 61 -4.41 -8.23 6.66
CA TYR A 61 -3.79 -7.51 7.78
C TYR A 61 -3.72 -8.35 9.07
N ALA A 62 -4.41 -9.49 9.16
CA ALA A 62 -4.24 -10.46 10.25
C ALA A 62 -3.21 -11.57 9.92
N CYS A 63 -2.67 -11.62 8.70
CA CYS A 63 -1.70 -12.64 8.31
C CYS A 63 -0.26 -12.30 8.79
N PRO A 64 0.39 -13.16 9.60
CA PRO A 64 1.77 -12.93 10.04
C PRO A 64 2.78 -12.88 8.90
N HIS A 65 2.58 -13.67 7.84
CA HIS A 65 3.46 -13.66 6.66
C HIS A 65 3.31 -12.37 5.85
N CYS A 66 2.12 -11.74 5.84
CA CYS A 66 1.94 -10.43 5.21
C CYS A 66 2.71 -9.36 5.97
N ARG A 67 2.69 -9.39 7.31
CA ARG A 67 3.50 -8.48 8.14
C ARG A 67 4.99 -8.65 7.87
N MET A 68 5.49 -9.88 7.85
CA MET A 68 6.91 -10.14 7.56
C MET A 68 7.30 -9.61 6.17
N PHE A 69 6.52 -9.94 5.15
CA PHE A 69 6.76 -9.45 3.79
C PHE A 69 6.72 -7.92 3.70
N HIS A 70 5.77 -7.28 4.38
CA HIS A 70 5.67 -5.83 4.44
C HIS A 70 6.91 -5.20 5.10
N GLN A 71 7.43 -5.79 6.18
CA GLN A 71 8.66 -5.32 6.83
C GLN A 71 9.90 -5.47 5.92
N GLU A 72 9.94 -6.52 5.09
CA GLU A 72 11.08 -6.81 4.23
C GLU A 72 11.05 -6.04 2.90
N SER A 73 9.86 -5.84 2.31
CA SER A 73 9.71 -5.35 0.94
C SER A 73 8.83 -4.10 0.82
N GLY A 74 8.09 -3.71 1.87
CA GLY A 74 7.10 -2.64 1.83
C GLY A 74 7.68 -1.28 1.44
N GLU A 75 8.77 -0.85 2.09
CA GLU A 75 9.46 0.41 1.75
C GLU A 75 9.95 0.41 0.29
N GLY A 76 10.52 -0.71 -0.16
CA GLY A 76 11.02 -0.85 -1.51
C GLY A 76 9.93 -0.80 -2.59
N LEU A 77 8.77 -1.41 -2.33
CA LEU A 77 7.60 -1.32 -3.20
C LEU A 77 7.03 0.10 -3.22
N ALA A 78 6.92 0.75 -2.07
CA ALA A 78 6.47 2.14 -2.00
C ALA A 78 7.42 3.07 -2.78
N GLN A 79 8.74 2.83 -2.71
CA GLN A 79 9.72 3.55 -3.48
C GLN A 79 9.57 3.31 -5.00
N MET A 80 9.33 2.06 -5.43
CA MET A 80 9.06 1.76 -6.84
C MET A 80 7.84 2.53 -7.37
N ALA A 81 6.77 2.65 -6.57
CA ALA A 81 5.62 3.47 -6.92
C ALA A 81 5.95 4.97 -6.99
N ALA A 82 6.74 5.47 -6.04
CA ALA A 82 7.13 6.87 -5.95
C ALA A 82 8.14 7.32 -7.01
N ASP A 83 8.96 6.40 -7.53
CA ASP A 83 9.90 6.65 -8.62
C ASP A 83 9.27 6.45 -10.01
N GLY A 84 8.09 5.82 -10.06
CA GLY A 84 7.38 5.52 -11.30
C GLY A 84 7.89 4.26 -12.00
N ASP A 85 8.66 3.43 -11.31
CA ASP A 85 9.16 2.14 -11.79
C ASP A 85 8.04 1.09 -11.86
N ALA A 86 6.99 1.23 -11.07
CA ALA A 86 5.81 0.36 -11.08
C ALA A 86 4.56 1.10 -10.59
N GLN A 87 3.39 0.60 -11.00
CA GLN A 87 2.11 0.88 -10.33
C GLN A 87 1.91 -0.19 -9.26
N VAL A 88 2.02 0.17 -7.98
CA VAL A 88 1.86 -0.79 -6.88
C VAL A 88 0.41 -0.79 -6.43
N VAL A 89 -0.27 -1.91 -6.58
CA VAL A 89 -1.68 -2.08 -6.22
C VAL A 89 -1.77 -2.99 -5.01
N VAL A 90 -2.08 -2.43 -3.84
CA VAL A 90 -2.38 -3.23 -2.66
C VAL A 90 -3.83 -3.69 -2.73
N ARG A 91 -4.05 -4.98 -2.54
CA ARG A 91 -5.37 -5.62 -2.59
C ARG A 91 -5.69 -6.27 -1.25
N PRO A 92 -6.34 -5.53 -0.34
CA PRO A 92 -6.85 -6.09 0.90
C PRO A 92 -7.83 -7.23 0.61
N VAL A 93 -7.61 -8.35 1.27
CA VAL A 93 -8.51 -9.51 1.30
C VAL A 93 -8.64 -9.98 2.75
N SER A 94 -9.63 -10.84 2.99
CA SER A 94 -9.77 -11.54 4.27
C SER A 94 -9.76 -13.05 4.06
N VAL A 95 -8.62 -13.69 4.33
CA VAL A 95 -8.50 -15.16 4.37
C VAL A 95 -8.86 -15.72 5.74
N PHE A 96 -8.90 -14.86 6.77
CA PHE A 96 -9.33 -15.22 8.13
C PHE A 96 -10.82 -14.97 8.41
N ALA A 97 -11.62 -14.47 7.46
CA ALA A 97 -13.07 -14.22 7.66
C ALA A 97 -13.85 -15.43 8.23
N GLY A 98 -13.42 -16.66 7.92
CA GLY A 98 -14.01 -17.90 8.43
C GLY A 98 -13.36 -18.48 9.70
N ALA A 99 -12.34 -17.83 10.26
CA ALA A 99 -11.52 -18.37 11.35
C ALA A 99 -12.16 -18.25 12.76
N GLY A 100 -13.32 -17.57 12.86
CA GLY A 100 -13.96 -17.25 14.13
C GLY A 100 -13.29 -16.05 14.84
N GLU A 101 -13.92 -15.55 15.90
CA GLU A 101 -13.40 -14.41 16.67
C GLU A 101 -12.25 -14.84 17.60
N PRO A 102 -11.23 -13.97 17.80
CA PRO A 102 -11.14 -12.60 17.30
C PRO A 102 -10.53 -12.45 15.90
N ASP A 103 -9.98 -13.52 15.32
CA ASP A 103 -9.17 -13.44 14.10
C ASP A 103 -9.98 -12.98 12.87
N ALA A 104 -11.22 -13.46 12.73
CA ALA A 104 -12.12 -13.03 11.65
C ALA A 104 -12.43 -11.52 11.74
N GLY A 105 -12.84 -11.05 12.92
CA GLY A 105 -13.10 -9.64 13.16
C GLY A 105 -11.88 -8.76 12.96
N ASN A 106 -10.69 -9.19 13.43
CA ASN A 106 -9.43 -8.47 13.23
C ASN A 106 -9.12 -8.28 11.74
N SER A 107 -9.19 -9.36 10.96
CA SER A 107 -8.93 -9.35 9.53
C SER A 107 -9.89 -8.42 8.77
N LEU A 108 -11.19 -8.56 9.02
CA LEU A 108 -12.22 -7.77 8.35
C LEU A 108 -12.15 -6.29 8.70
N ARG A 109 -11.99 -5.94 9.99
CA ARG A 109 -11.90 -4.53 10.43
C ARG A 109 -10.68 -3.84 9.85
N ALA A 110 -9.50 -4.47 9.90
CA ALA A 110 -8.29 -3.87 9.38
C ALA A 110 -8.30 -3.73 7.84
N GLY A 111 -8.77 -4.76 7.12
CA GLY A 111 -8.93 -4.68 5.67
C GLY A 111 -9.91 -3.58 5.25
N SER A 112 -11.05 -3.47 5.93
CA SER A 112 -12.04 -2.43 5.64
C SER A 112 -11.49 -1.05 5.94
N ALA A 113 -10.73 -0.90 7.02
CA ALA A 113 -10.16 0.38 7.39
C ALA A 113 -9.04 0.82 6.43
N ALA A 114 -8.28 -0.12 5.84
CA ALA A 114 -7.31 0.20 4.80
C ALA A 114 -7.98 0.74 3.51
N LEU A 115 -9.15 0.19 3.14
CA LEU A 115 -9.95 0.68 2.02
C LEU A 115 -10.54 2.07 2.33
N CYS A 116 -11.10 2.28 3.53
CA CYS A 116 -11.54 3.60 3.98
C CYS A 116 -10.41 4.63 3.96
N ALA A 117 -9.20 4.25 4.40
CA ALA A 117 -8.05 5.13 4.37
C ALA A 117 -7.64 5.50 2.94
N ALA A 118 -7.84 4.61 1.97
CA ALA A 118 -7.55 4.90 0.56
C ALA A 118 -8.61 5.82 -0.06
N GLU A 119 -9.88 5.69 0.35
CA GLU A 119 -10.98 6.53 -0.12
C GLU A 119 -10.83 7.98 0.37
N TYR A 120 -10.42 8.17 1.63
CA TYR A 120 -10.45 9.47 2.31
C TYR A 120 -9.06 10.08 2.58
N GLY A 121 -7.99 9.31 2.42
CA GLY A 121 -6.62 9.73 2.68
C GLY A 121 -5.86 10.17 1.45
N SER A 122 -4.79 10.93 1.65
CA SER A 122 -3.75 11.12 0.62
C SER A 122 -2.87 9.87 0.51
N ALA A 123 -2.10 9.74 -0.57
CA ALA A 123 -1.15 8.63 -0.73
C ALA A 123 -0.20 8.52 0.48
N ALA A 124 0.34 9.64 0.95
CA ALA A 124 1.23 9.66 2.12
C ALA A 124 0.51 9.23 3.41
N ALA A 125 -0.71 9.72 3.65
CA ALA A 125 -1.50 9.35 4.82
C ALA A 125 -1.88 7.87 4.79
N TRP A 126 -2.26 7.37 3.62
CA TRP A 126 -2.58 5.96 3.43
C TRP A 126 -1.36 5.06 3.66
N THR A 127 -0.18 5.40 3.12
CA THR A 127 1.01 4.58 3.33
C THR A 127 1.39 4.53 4.81
N ALA A 128 1.39 5.67 5.50
CA ALA A 128 1.62 5.70 6.95
C ALA A 128 0.59 4.86 7.73
N TYR A 129 -0.68 4.91 7.32
CA TYR A 129 -1.75 4.12 7.93
C TYR A 129 -1.58 2.62 7.66
N ASN A 130 -1.24 2.23 6.43
CA ASN A 130 -0.97 0.84 6.04
C ASN A 130 0.20 0.25 6.86
N ASP A 131 1.29 1.00 7.01
CA ASP A 131 2.44 0.59 7.82
C ASP A 131 2.05 0.42 9.30
N ARG A 132 1.18 1.32 9.78
CA ARG A 132 0.65 1.26 11.15
C ARG A 132 -0.17 0.00 11.38
N LEU A 133 -1.02 -0.40 10.43
CA LEU A 133 -1.81 -1.64 10.54
C LEU A 133 -0.93 -2.88 10.67
N PHE A 134 0.15 -2.99 9.89
CA PHE A 134 1.07 -4.13 10.01
C PHE A 134 1.93 -4.07 11.28
N THR A 135 2.31 -2.86 11.72
CA THR A 135 3.07 -2.67 12.96
C THR A 135 2.26 -3.07 14.19
N GLU A 136 0.97 -2.71 14.21
CA GLU A 136 0.05 -2.99 15.32
C GLU A 136 -0.75 -4.29 15.12
N GLN A 137 -0.33 -5.15 14.18
CA GLN A 137 -0.97 -6.44 13.93
C GLN A 137 -1.05 -7.26 15.23
N PRO A 138 -2.26 -7.60 15.72
CA PRO A 138 -2.41 -8.40 16.92
C PRO A 138 -1.81 -9.80 16.70
N MET A 139 -1.40 -10.44 17.80
CA MET A 139 -1.04 -11.86 17.73
C MET A 139 -2.30 -12.67 17.39
N GLN A 140 -2.15 -13.77 16.65
CA GLN A 140 -3.29 -14.63 16.36
C GLN A 140 -3.92 -15.16 17.64
N GLY A 141 -5.25 -15.07 17.70
CA GLY A 141 -6.05 -15.38 18.88
C GLY A 141 -6.22 -14.23 19.88
N ASP A 142 -5.53 -13.10 19.70
CA ASP A 142 -5.71 -11.90 20.53
C ASP A 142 -6.66 -10.89 19.87
N PRO A 143 -7.47 -10.17 20.65
CA PRO A 143 -8.27 -9.07 20.13
C PRO A 143 -7.36 -7.91 19.69
N GLY A 144 -7.74 -7.25 18.60
CA GLY A 144 -7.06 -6.06 18.11
C GLY A 144 -7.92 -5.29 17.12
N PHE A 145 -7.35 -4.24 16.53
CA PHE A 145 -8.03 -3.47 15.48
C PHE A 145 -9.45 -3.02 15.84
N GLU A 146 -9.65 -2.61 17.10
CA GLU A 146 -10.91 -2.00 17.53
C GLU A 146 -11.16 -0.72 16.73
N ALA A 147 -12.42 -0.44 16.39
CA ALA A 147 -12.76 0.63 15.46
C ALA A 147 -12.26 2.01 15.92
N ASP A 148 -12.34 2.29 17.22
CA ASP A 148 -11.85 3.55 17.80
C ASP A 148 -10.33 3.73 17.64
N ARG A 149 -9.56 2.63 17.75
CA ARG A 149 -8.11 2.61 17.51
C ARG A 149 -7.78 2.81 16.05
N LEU A 150 -8.49 2.13 15.15
CA LEU A 150 -8.33 2.29 13.70
C LEU A 150 -8.60 3.74 13.28
N VAL A 151 -9.68 4.35 13.78
CA VAL A 151 -9.99 5.76 13.53
C VAL A 151 -8.88 6.69 14.06
N ALA A 152 -8.42 6.47 15.29
CA ALA A 152 -7.36 7.29 15.89
C ALA A 152 -6.06 7.22 15.09
N TRP A 153 -5.64 6.04 14.64
CA TRP A 153 -4.44 5.89 13.81
C TRP A 153 -4.54 6.57 12.45
N GLY A 154 -5.74 6.58 11.84
CA GLY A 154 -5.95 7.31 10.58
C GLY A 154 -5.82 8.82 10.77
N GLN A 155 -6.34 9.36 11.88
CA GLN A 155 -6.15 10.76 12.25
C GLN A 155 -4.68 11.08 12.52
N GLU A 156 -3.96 10.22 13.24
CA GLU A 156 -2.50 10.35 13.47
C GLU A 156 -1.70 10.33 12.16
N ALA A 157 -2.17 9.57 11.16
CA ALA A 157 -1.60 9.52 9.83
C ALA A 157 -1.98 10.72 8.93
N GLY A 158 -2.85 11.62 9.39
CA GLY A 158 -3.28 12.81 8.66
C GLY A 158 -4.50 12.62 7.76
N ILE A 159 -5.35 11.63 8.03
CA ILE A 159 -6.65 11.46 7.35
C ILE A 159 -7.68 12.33 8.06
N ASP A 160 -7.81 13.58 7.62
CA ASP A 160 -8.64 14.60 8.25
C ASP A 160 -10.10 14.62 7.77
N ASP A 161 -10.45 13.84 6.74
CA ASP A 161 -11.82 13.81 6.22
C ASP A 161 -12.78 13.26 7.28
N PRO A 162 -13.84 13.99 7.66
CA PRO A 162 -14.77 13.55 8.70
C PRO A 162 -15.54 12.27 8.34
N ALA A 163 -15.66 11.91 7.05
CA ALA A 163 -16.31 10.69 6.61
C ALA A 163 -15.47 9.43 6.88
N PHE A 164 -14.14 9.55 7.04
CA PHE A 164 -13.25 8.43 7.34
C PHE A 164 -13.68 7.68 8.61
N ALA A 165 -13.95 8.41 9.69
CA ALA A 165 -14.34 7.82 10.97
C ALA A 165 -15.64 7.00 10.87
N GLY A 166 -16.60 7.50 10.09
CA GLY A 166 -17.85 6.79 9.80
C GLY A 166 -17.60 5.52 8.99
N CYS A 167 -16.81 5.62 7.92
CA CYS A 167 -16.46 4.47 7.07
C CYS A 167 -15.85 3.32 7.88
N VAL A 168 -14.88 3.62 8.75
CA VAL A 168 -14.22 2.62 9.60
C VAL A 168 -15.18 2.04 10.63
N SER A 169 -15.94 2.89 11.33
CA SER A 169 -16.84 2.46 12.40
C SER A 169 -18.01 1.61 11.90
N GLU A 170 -18.46 1.87 10.68
CA GLU A 170 -19.51 1.08 10.00
C GLU A 170 -18.98 -0.23 9.43
N GLY A 171 -17.65 -0.41 9.33
CA GLY A 171 -17.06 -1.56 8.64
C GLY A 171 -17.47 -1.59 7.17
N ARG A 172 -17.48 -0.44 6.49
CA ARG A 172 -18.14 -0.25 5.20
C ARG A 172 -17.76 -1.26 4.11
N TYR A 173 -16.55 -1.80 4.16
CA TYR A 173 -16.02 -2.69 3.14
C TYR A 173 -15.90 -4.15 3.61
N THR A 174 -16.44 -4.53 4.78
CA THR A 174 -16.26 -5.89 5.32
C THR A 174 -16.89 -6.96 4.44
N ASP A 175 -18.03 -6.66 3.80
CA ASP A 175 -18.71 -7.62 2.92
C ASP A 175 -17.97 -7.77 1.59
N GLU A 176 -17.42 -6.67 1.06
CA GLU A 176 -16.63 -6.61 -0.17
C GLU A 176 -15.32 -7.40 -0.05
N LEU A 177 -14.66 -7.37 1.11
CA LEU A 177 -13.44 -8.17 1.34
C LEU A 177 -13.65 -9.66 1.09
N ALA A 178 -14.82 -10.20 1.44
CA ALA A 178 -15.13 -11.60 1.17
C ALA A 178 -15.29 -11.86 -0.34
N VAL A 179 -15.83 -10.90 -1.09
CA VAL A 179 -15.92 -10.97 -2.56
C VAL A 179 -14.52 -10.95 -3.18
N TYR A 180 -13.66 -10.02 -2.76
CA TYR A 180 -12.29 -9.92 -3.27
C TYR A 180 -11.46 -11.18 -2.98
N THR A 181 -11.60 -11.78 -1.80
CA THR A 181 -10.97 -13.08 -1.49
C THR A 181 -11.44 -14.17 -2.46
N GLN A 182 -12.74 -14.24 -2.76
CA GLN A 182 -13.29 -15.26 -3.65
C GLN A 182 -12.89 -15.04 -5.11
N GLU A 183 -12.75 -13.80 -5.55
CA GLU A 183 -12.22 -13.46 -6.87
C GLU A 183 -10.77 -13.92 -7.01
N ALA A 184 -9.93 -13.69 -5.99
CA ALA A 184 -8.55 -14.17 -5.97
C ALA A 184 -8.46 -15.70 -6.04
N ILE A 185 -9.29 -16.40 -5.27
CA ILE A 185 -9.40 -17.87 -5.31
C ILE A 185 -9.85 -18.34 -6.69
N THR A 186 -10.84 -17.68 -7.30
CA THR A 186 -11.34 -18.04 -8.63
C THR A 186 -10.26 -17.83 -9.70
N ARG A 187 -9.49 -16.75 -9.59
CA ARG A 187 -8.41 -16.40 -10.53
C ARG A 187 -7.31 -17.44 -10.57
N TRP A 188 -6.92 -17.98 -9.41
CA TRP A 188 -5.73 -18.82 -9.28
C TRP A 188 -5.97 -20.25 -8.81
N GLY A 189 -7.20 -20.61 -8.46
CA GLY A 189 -7.62 -21.91 -7.93
C GLY A 189 -7.18 -22.11 -6.48
N SER A 190 -5.87 -22.05 -6.22
CA SER A 190 -5.29 -22.02 -4.88
C SER A 190 -4.75 -20.62 -4.60
N PHE A 191 -5.12 -20.05 -3.47
CA PHE A 191 -4.75 -18.69 -3.09
C PHE A 191 -4.39 -18.60 -1.60
N GLY A 192 -3.43 -17.75 -1.27
CA GLY A 192 -3.01 -17.46 0.09
C GLY A 192 -2.34 -16.09 0.17
N THR A 193 -2.17 -15.58 1.38
CA THR A 193 -1.60 -14.25 1.61
C THR A 193 -0.26 -14.32 2.36
N PRO A 194 0.77 -13.55 1.99
CA PRO A 194 0.74 -12.62 0.87
C PRO A 194 0.88 -13.36 -0.47
N THR A 195 0.34 -12.77 -1.53
CA THR A 195 0.60 -13.16 -2.92
C THR A 195 1.00 -11.92 -3.69
N VAL A 196 2.08 -12.01 -4.49
CA VAL A 196 2.50 -10.95 -5.39
C VAL A 196 2.23 -11.38 -6.82
N ALA A 197 1.65 -10.50 -7.62
CA ALA A 197 1.52 -10.69 -9.06
C ALA A 197 2.09 -9.48 -9.81
N VAL A 198 2.76 -9.73 -10.93
CA VAL A 198 3.29 -8.69 -11.81
C VAL A 198 2.70 -8.91 -13.19
N GLU A 199 2.11 -7.87 -13.79
CA GLU A 199 1.35 -7.97 -15.05
C GLU A 199 0.31 -9.10 -15.02
N GLY A 200 -0.24 -9.32 -13.83
CA GLY A 200 -1.25 -10.31 -13.55
C GLY A 200 -0.79 -11.76 -13.39
N GLU A 201 0.51 -12.04 -13.48
CA GLU A 201 1.11 -13.35 -13.24
C GLU A 201 1.73 -13.44 -11.84
N GLN A 202 1.47 -14.53 -11.09
CA GLN A 202 2.06 -14.68 -9.75
C GLN A 202 3.57 -14.80 -9.81
N VAL A 203 4.26 -14.05 -8.96
CA VAL A 203 5.71 -14.12 -8.78
C VAL A 203 6.01 -14.90 -7.51
N SER A 204 6.84 -15.95 -7.63
CA SER A 204 7.27 -16.78 -6.51
C SER A 204 8.78 -16.75 -6.38
N GLY A 205 9.27 -16.79 -5.14
CA GLY A 205 10.67 -17.01 -4.84
C GLY A 205 11.11 -18.46 -5.05
N SER A 206 12.39 -18.72 -4.81
CA SER A 206 12.98 -20.05 -4.99
C SER A 206 12.27 -21.10 -4.12
N GLY A 207 11.95 -22.25 -4.73
CA GLY A 207 11.27 -23.34 -4.02
C GLY A 207 9.82 -23.04 -3.61
N GLY A 208 9.18 -22.02 -4.21
CA GLY A 208 7.82 -21.62 -3.88
C GLY A 208 7.71 -20.71 -2.64
N ALA A 209 8.82 -20.11 -2.22
CA ALA A 209 8.84 -19.09 -1.18
C ALA A 209 8.18 -17.78 -1.68
N LEU A 210 7.96 -16.83 -0.77
CA LEU A 210 7.60 -15.47 -1.16
C LEU A 210 8.75 -14.84 -1.99
N PRO A 211 8.42 -14.05 -3.03
CA PRO A 211 9.44 -13.42 -3.85
C PRO A 211 10.17 -12.33 -3.06
N THR A 212 11.45 -12.11 -3.35
CA THR A 212 12.19 -10.96 -2.84
C THR A 212 11.81 -9.70 -3.62
N LEU A 213 12.07 -8.51 -3.05
CA LEU A 213 11.93 -7.25 -3.77
C LEU A 213 12.69 -7.23 -5.11
N GLU A 214 13.89 -7.82 -5.16
CA GLU A 214 14.68 -7.94 -6.39
C GLU A 214 13.96 -8.78 -7.46
N GLN A 215 13.40 -9.93 -7.07
CA GLN A 215 12.63 -10.78 -7.99
C GLN A 215 11.37 -10.07 -8.52
N ILE A 216 10.73 -9.25 -7.69
CA ILE A 216 9.58 -8.44 -8.11
C ILE A 216 10.03 -7.38 -9.13
N ARG A 217 11.17 -6.70 -8.90
CA ARG A 217 11.73 -5.74 -9.85
C ARG A 217 12.11 -6.38 -11.18
N GLU A 218 12.75 -7.55 -11.14
CA GLU A 218 13.09 -8.31 -12.34
C GLU A 218 11.82 -8.70 -13.13
N ALA A 219 10.80 -9.19 -12.44
CA ALA A 219 9.51 -9.53 -13.06
C ALA A 219 8.80 -8.30 -13.65
N ALA A 220 8.98 -7.12 -13.04
CA ALA A 220 8.48 -5.84 -13.54
C ALA A 220 9.31 -5.29 -14.72
N GLY A 221 10.31 -6.03 -15.22
CA GLY A 221 11.18 -5.58 -16.31
C GLY A 221 12.27 -4.61 -15.88
N GLY A 222 12.47 -4.43 -14.56
CA GLY A 222 13.62 -3.73 -14.00
C GLY A 222 14.92 -4.49 -14.28
N THR A 223 16.01 -3.76 -14.51
CA THR A 223 17.35 -4.36 -14.63
C THR A 223 17.87 -4.65 -13.22
N PRO A 224 18.48 -5.82 -12.94
CA PRO A 224 19.11 -6.09 -11.65
C PRO A 224 20.16 -5.02 -11.31
N VAL A 225 20.17 -4.55 -10.06
CA VAL A 225 21.15 -3.56 -9.54
C VAL A 225 22.39 -4.21 -8.98
#